data_AF-A0A822DQZ6-F1
#
_entry.id   AF-A0A822DQZ6-F1
#
_cell.length_a   1.000
_cell.length_b   1.000
_cell.length_c   1.000
_cell.angle_alpha   90.00
_cell.angle_beta   90.00
_cell.angle_gamma   90.00
#
_symmetry.space_group_name_H-M   'P 1'
#
loop_
_entity.id
_entity.type
_entity.pdbx_description
1 polymer ?
#
loop_
_entity_poly.entity_id
_entity_poly.type
_entity_poly.pdbx_seq_one_letter_code
_entity_poly.pdbx_strand_id
1 'polypeptide(L)'
;MILEREINRNKLTIIDSEKDKLIERNSGYYDVNHKFNEEQLRYLVSVYPLQVDLQQYPKNKELYADGKTCLFAATRFDEHSYLEYSVKKDAAFCFTWRLFAEGSGDAKYTDAWISNGASMWHKMKSQGVKKKGKLEQHFLSTTHKASVDRYLNFKAKKLNIDLMLEGNQRKEKQEQEMILQLNKQVIIILLDSARYLVRQGLAFRRDLSNEGL
;
A
#
# COMPACT_ATOMS: atom_id res chain seq x y z
N MET A 1 20.80 -23.84 2.18
CA MET A 1 20.78 -22.94 3.36
C MET A 1 21.64 -21.68 3.24
N ILE A 2 22.96 -21.72 2.95
CA ILE A 2 23.78 -20.48 2.82
C ILE A 2 23.50 -19.76 1.48
N LEU A 3 23.49 -20.49 0.37
CA LEU A 3 23.19 -19.96 -0.97
C LEU A 3 21.80 -19.30 -1.08
N GLU A 4 20.77 -19.87 -0.45
CA GLU A 4 19.41 -19.29 -0.46
C GLU A 4 19.32 -17.99 0.35
N ARG A 5 20.11 -17.87 1.43
CA ARG A 5 20.20 -16.64 2.22
C ARG A 5 20.92 -15.53 1.44
N GLU A 6 21.96 -15.87 0.69
CA GLU A 6 22.67 -14.94 -0.22
C GLU A 6 21.74 -14.42 -1.33
N ILE A 7 21.00 -15.32 -1.98
CA ILE A 7 20.05 -14.99 -3.06
C ILE A 7 18.93 -14.09 -2.54
N ASN A 8 18.37 -14.40 -1.36
CA ASN A 8 17.32 -13.57 -0.76
C ASN A 8 17.84 -12.20 -0.32
N ARG A 9 19.05 -12.11 0.25
CA ARG A 9 19.67 -10.81 0.57
C ARG A 9 19.90 -9.98 -0.68
N ASN A 10 20.45 -10.57 -1.74
CA ASN A 10 20.69 -9.88 -3.00
C ASN A 10 19.37 -9.40 -3.65
N LYS A 11 18.30 -10.22 -3.61
CA LYS A 11 16.97 -9.81 -4.05
C LYS A 11 16.43 -8.62 -3.24
N LEU A 12 16.55 -8.64 -1.90
CA LEU A 12 16.13 -7.50 -1.07
C LEU A 12 16.89 -6.22 -1.41
N THR A 13 18.22 -6.28 -1.56
CA THR A 13 19.02 -5.09 -1.94
C THR A 13 18.70 -4.56 -3.33
N ILE A 14 18.40 -5.43 -4.31
CA ILE A 14 17.99 -5.00 -5.65
C ILE A 14 16.64 -4.28 -5.58
N ILE A 15 15.69 -4.88 -4.87
CA ILE A 15 14.35 -4.31 -4.65
C ILE A 15 14.46 -2.96 -3.94
N ASP A 16 15.30 -2.83 -2.92
CA ASP A 16 15.48 -1.57 -2.19
C ASP A 16 16.18 -0.50 -3.05
N SER A 17 17.13 -0.87 -3.90
CA SER A 17 17.73 0.06 -4.88
C SER A 17 16.77 0.53 -5.98
N GLU A 18 15.83 -0.32 -6.42
CA GLU A 18 14.79 0.04 -7.39
C GLU A 18 13.70 0.91 -6.74
N LYS A 19 13.40 0.67 -5.46
CA LYS A 19 12.53 1.49 -4.62
C LYS A 19 13.10 2.89 -4.38
N ASP A 20 14.39 3.00 -4.08
CA ASP A 20 15.06 4.30 -3.91
C ASP A 20 15.09 5.11 -5.22
N LYS A 21 15.28 4.43 -6.36
CA LYS A 21 15.17 5.05 -7.69
C LYS A 21 13.73 5.50 -8.02
N LEU A 22 12.72 4.81 -7.51
CA LEU A 22 11.32 5.26 -7.59
C LEU A 22 11.15 6.53 -6.75
N ILE A 23 11.64 6.57 -5.52
CA ILE A 23 11.59 7.77 -4.65
C ILE A 23 12.26 8.99 -5.32
N GLU A 24 13.43 8.81 -5.95
CA GLU A 24 14.14 9.90 -6.65
C GLU A 24 13.45 10.35 -7.96
N ARG A 25 12.90 9.41 -8.77
CA ARG A 25 12.09 9.73 -9.97
C ARG A 25 10.79 10.45 -9.63
N ASN A 26 10.22 10.15 -8.47
CA ASN A 26 8.91 10.64 -8.04
C ASN A 26 8.94 12.09 -7.52
N SER A 27 10.13 12.73 -7.47
CA SER A 27 10.27 14.16 -7.16
C SER A 27 9.89 15.09 -8.32
N GLY A 28 9.38 14.59 -9.46
CA GLY A 28 8.83 15.52 -10.45
C GLY A 28 8.45 15.02 -11.83
N TYR A 29 8.42 13.72 -12.14
CA TYR A 29 7.91 13.31 -13.45
C TYR A 29 6.97 12.13 -13.31
N TYR A 30 5.68 12.43 -13.26
CA TYR A 30 4.65 11.46 -13.58
C TYR A 30 3.98 11.94 -14.86
N ASP A 31 4.15 11.15 -15.93
CA ASP A 31 3.32 11.29 -17.11
C ASP A 31 1.87 11.08 -16.68
N VAL A 32 0.99 12.03 -17.01
CA VAL A 32 -0.45 12.01 -16.68
C VAL A 32 -1.12 10.75 -17.25
N ASN A 33 -0.49 10.11 -18.24
CA ASN A 33 -0.96 8.88 -18.87
C ASN A 33 -0.33 7.60 -18.29
N HIS A 34 0.62 7.72 -17.35
CA HIS A 34 1.24 6.55 -16.74
C HIS A 34 0.28 5.89 -15.75
N LYS A 35 -0.26 4.73 -16.14
CA LYS A 35 -1.05 3.88 -15.24
C LYS A 35 -0.12 3.03 -14.40
N PHE A 36 -0.11 3.27 -13.09
CA PHE A 36 0.57 2.40 -12.14
C PHE A 36 -0.09 1.03 -12.08
N ASN A 37 0.72 -0.02 -11.98
CA ASN A 37 0.20 -1.34 -11.66
C ASN A 37 -0.19 -1.42 -10.16
N GLU A 38 -0.90 -2.47 -9.75
CA GLU A 38 -1.33 -2.62 -8.36
C GLU A 38 -0.16 -2.68 -7.37
N GLU A 39 0.96 -3.34 -7.71
CA GLU A 39 2.11 -3.49 -6.82
C GLU A 39 2.81 -2.15 -6.56
N GLN A 40 2.99 -1.34 -7.60
CA GLN A 40 3.50 0.02 -7.52
C GLN A 40 2.57 0.91 -6.70
N LEU A 41 1.25 0.83 -6.93
CA LEU A 41 0.26 1.55 -6.11
C LEU A 41 0.35 1.15 -4.64
N ARG A 42 0.48 -0.15 -4.34
CA ARG A 42 0.64 -0.64 -2.96
C ARG A 42 1.88 -0.07 -2.30
N TYR A 43 3.01 -0.05 -3.02
CA TYR A 43 4.25 0.52 -2.52
C TYR A 43 4.11 2.03 -2.27
N LEU A 44 3.61 2.78 -3.25
CA LEU A 44 3.44 4.23 -3.13
C LEU A 44 2.49 4.59 -1.98
N VAL A 45 1.35 3.89 -1.85
CA VAL A 45 0.42 4.08 -0.72
C VAL A 45 1.06 3.75 0.64
N SER A 46 2.08 2.88 0.69
CA SER A 46 2.78 2.58 1.94
C SER A 46 3.84 3.61 2.36
N VAL A 47 4.33 4.41 1.41
CA VAL A 47 5.44 5.37 1.62
C VAL A 47 4.97 6.84 1.67
N TYR A 48 3.83 7.15 1.05
CA TYR A 48 3.31 8.51 0.84
C TYR A 48 2.03 8.76 1.67
N PRO A 49 1.66 10.02 1.98
CA PRO A 49 2.08 11.28 1.35
C PRO A 49 3.42 11.83 1.85
N LEU A 50 4.26 12.29 0.92
CA LEU A 50 5.56 12.89 1.23
C LEU A 50 5.40 14.37 1.58
N GLN A 51 5.37 14.65 2.88
CA GLN A 51 5.29 15.99 3.45
C GLN A 51 6.64 16.35 4.06
N VAL A 52 7.54 16.87 3.23
CA VAL A 52 8.89 17.24 3.66
C VAL A 52 8.81 18.56 4.42
N ASP A 53 9.05 18.53 5.72
CA ASP A 53 9.19 19.74 6.52
C ASP A 53 10.61 20.29 6.41
N LEU A 54 10.74 21.47 5.81
CA LEU A 54 12.02 22.15 5.60
C LEU A 54 12.06 23.41 6.47
N GLN A 55 13.20 23.64 7.13
CA GLN A 55 13.47 24.90 7.81
C GLN A 55 13.32 26.11 6.88
N GLN A 56 13.68 25.93 5.60
CA GLN A 56 13.45 26.92 4.56
C GLN A 56 13.13 26.26 3.22
N TYR A 57 11.97 26.62 2.65
CA TYR A 57 11.58 26.16 1.32
C TYR A 57 12.32 26.95 0.22
N PRO A 58 12.62 26.30 -0.93
CA PRO A 58 13.24 26.92 -2.10
C PRO A 58 12.59 28.25 -2.52
N LYS A 59 13.43 29.17 -3.02
CA LYS A 59 13.00 30.42 -3.69
C LYS A 59 13.36 30.33 -5.16
N ASN A 60 12.47 29.83 -6.01
CA ASN A 60 12.75 29.78 -7.44
C ASN A 60 12.52 31.15 -8.10
N LYS A 61 13.60 31.88 -8.43
CA LYS A 61 13.52 33.21 -9.06
C LYS A 61 12.82 33.22 -10.43
N GLU A 62 12.85 32.11 -11.16
CA GLU A 62 12.20 31.99 -12.48
C GLU A 62 10.68 31.93 -12.38
N LEU A 63 10.14 31.44 -11.26
CA LEU A 63 8.70 31.37 -11.01
C LEU A 63 8.09 32.71 -10.54
N TYR A 64 8.93 33.68 -10.16
CA TYR A 64 8.51 34.96 -9.57
C TYR A 64 9.12 36.16 -10.30
N ALA A 65 8.70 36.39 -11.55
CA ALA A 65 9.08 37.58 -12.32
C ALA A 65 8.51 38.89 -11.75
N ASP A 66 7.36 38.85 -11.05
CA ASP A 66 6.59 40.04 -10.61
C ASP A 66 6.94 40.56 -9.19
N GLY A 67 8.06 40.14 -8.59
CA GLY A 67 8.49 40.62 -7.27
C GLY A 67 7.63 40.18 -6.07
N LYS A 68 6.54 39.42 -6.30
CA LYS A 68 5.71 38.82 -5.24
C LYS A 68 6.29 37.47 -4.81
N THR A 69 7.23 37.48 -3.88
CA THR A 69 7.81 36.26 -3.30
C THR A 69 6.92 35.70 -2.19
N CYS A 70 5.91 34.90 -2.54
CA CYS A 70 5.30 34.01 -1.56
C CYS A 70 5.99 32.66 -1.65
N LEU A 71 6.27 32.02 -0.51
CA LEU A 71 6.90 30.71 -0.45
C LEU A 71 5.88 29.61 -0.16
N PHE A 72 6.31 28.36 -0.36
CA PHE A 72 5.65 27.25 0.29
C PHE A 72 5.75 27.36 1.81
N ALA A 73 4.70 26.95 2.51
CA ALA A 73 4.62 26.97 3.96
C ALA A 73 4.15 25.59 4.44
N ALA A 74 4.90 25.00 5.38
CA ALA A 74 4.63 23.67 5.94
C ALA A 74 3.24 23.56 6.56
N THR A 75 2.71 24.65 7.12
CA THR A 75 1.36 24.72 7.73
C THR A 75 0.23 24.30 6.76
N ARG A 76 0.49 24.27 5.45
CA ARG A 76 -0.47 23.78 4.46
C ARG A 76 -0.67 22.26 4.52
N PHE A 77 0.27 21.52 5.09
CA PHE A 77 0.15 20.09 5.30
C PHE A 77 -0.88 19.76 6.38
N ASP A 78 -0.97 20.58 7.42
CA ASP A 78 -1.94 20.42 8.51
C ASP A 78 -3.38 20.57 8.01
N GLU A 79 -3.60 21.54 7.11
CA GLU A 79 -4.91 21.80 6.51
C GLU A 79 -5.29 20.72 5.47
N HIS A 80 -4.29 20.08 4.85
CA HIS A 80 -4.50 19.24 3.68
C HIS A 80 -3.59 18.00 3.67
N SER A 81 -4.07 16.91 4.25
CA SER A 81 -3.31 15.67 4.46
C SER A 81 -2.87 14.95 3.17
N TYR A 82 -3.48 15.23 2.02
CA TYR A 82 -3.11 14.64 0.72
C TYR A 82 -2.19 15.54 -0.12
N LEU A 83 -1.73 16.66 0.45
CA LEU A 83 -0.82 17.58 -0.22
C LEU A 83 0.62 17.06 -0.13
N GLU A 84 1.30 17.07 -1.26
CA GLU A 84 2.73 16.74 -1.37
C GLU A 84 3.50 17.94 -1.90
N TYR A 85 4.78 18.01 -1.56
CA TYR A 85 5.67 19.06 -2.03
C TYR A 85 6.94 18.47 -2.64
N SER A 86 7.32 18.96 -3.83
CA SER A 86 8.61 18.64 -4.43
C SER A 86 9.58 19.82 -4.28
N VAL A 87 10.70 19.56 -3.61
CA VAL A 87 11.82 20.51 -3.51
C VAL A 87 12.42 20.80 -4.89
N LYS A 88 12.54 19.78 -5.74
CA LYS A 88 13.15 19.88 -7.07
C LYS A 88 12.36 20.80 -8.00
N LYS A 89 11.03 20.75 -7.93
CA LYS A 89 10.14 21.56 -8.78
C LYS A 89 9.67 22.86 -8.12
N ASP A 90 9.88 23.05 -6.82
CA ASP A 90 9.25 24.12 -6.03
C ASP A 90 7.74 24.17 -6.32
N ALA A 91 7.08 23.02 -6.19
CA ALA A 91 5.68 22.86 -6.58
C ALA A 91 4.96 21.82 -5.72
N ALA A 92 3.67 22.02 -5.52
CA ALA A 92 2.81 21.16 -4.72
C ALA A 92 1.93 20.29 -5.61
N PHE A 93 1.62 19.10 -5.14
CA PHE A 93 0.86 18.09 -5.87
C PHE A 93 -0.17 17.45 -4.97
N CYS A 94 -1.20 16.84 -5.56
CA CYS A 94 -2.16 16.04 -4.81
C CYS A 94 -1.78 14.57 -4.92
N PHE A 95 -1.58 13.90 -3.79
CA PHE A 95 -1.25 12.47 -3.75
C PHE A 95 -2.35 11.60 -4.36
N THR A 96 -3.59 11.74 -3.85
CA THR A 96 -4.71 10.88 -4.27
C THR A 96 -5.06 11.11 -5.73
N TRP A 97 -5.04 12.37 -6.18
CA TRP A 97 -5.37 12.67 -7.57
C TRP A 97 -4.28 12.18 -8.52
N ARG A 98 -3.00 12.25 -8.14
CA ARG A 98 -1.91 11.74 -8.96
C ARG A 98 -1.96 10.22 -9.17
N LEU A 99 -2.39 9.47 -8.16
CA LEU A 99 -2.45 8.01 -8.24
C LEU A 99 -3.79 7.46 -8.76
N PHE A 100 -4.89 8.16 -8.51
CA PHE A 100 -6.25 7.65 -8.73
C PHE A 100 -7.10 8.51 -9.67
N ALA A 101 -6.52 9.52 -10.34
CA ALA A 101 -7.19 10.21 -11.43
C ALA A 101 -7.42 9.23 -12.60
N GLU A 102 -8.68 8.95 -12.94
CA GLU A 102 -8.99 8.42 -14.26
C GLU A 102 -9.77 9.48 -15.00
N GLY A 103 -9.27 9.86 -16.19
CA GLY A 103 -10.06 10.26 -17.35
C GLY A 103 -11.29 11.15 -17.12
N SER A 104 -11.29 12.03 -16.11
CA SER A 104 -12.30 13.07 -16.02
C SER A 104 -12.04 13.98 -17.21
N GLY A 105 -12.91 13.94 -18.22
CA GLY A 105 -12.75 14.54 -19.55
C GLY A 105 -12.42 16.04 -19.61
N ASP A 106 -12.22 16.69 -18.48
CA ASP A 106 -11.66 18.03 -18.37
C ASP A 106 -10.13 17.99 -18.24
N ALA A 107 -9.47 17.78 -19.38
CA ALA A 107 -8.01 17.85 -19.54
C ALA A 107 -7.39 19.21 -19.14
N LYS A 108 -8.21 20.25 -18.89
CA LYS A 108 -7.74 21.62 -18.61
C LYS A 108 -7.49 21.93 -17.13
N TYR A 109 -8.04 21.14 -16.19
CA TYR A 109 -7.85 21.35 -14.74
C TYR A 109 -6.95 20.30 -14.07
N THR A 110 -6.59 19.25 -14.81
CA THR A 110 -5.92 18.03 -14.35
C THR A 110 -4.41 18.18 -14.23
N ASP A 111 -3.78 19.04 -15.03
CA ASP A 111 -2.32 19.07 -15.19
C ASP A 111 -1.58 19.71 -13.99
N ALA A 112 -2.13 20.75 -13.38
CA ALA A 112 -1.44 21.52 -12.34
C ALA A 112 -1.19 20.74 -11.04
N TRP A 113 -2.01 19.74 -10.70
CA TRP A 113 -1.88 19.00 -9.42
C TRP A 113 -1.28 17.60 -9.60
N ILE A 114 -0.98 17.21 -10.84
CA ILE A 114 -0.54 15.87 -11.23
C ILE A 114 0.88 15.91 -11.83
N SER A 115 1.10 16.67 -12.90
CA SER A 115 2.34 16.64 -13.71
C SER A 115 3.23 17.86 -13.48
N ASN A 116 2.67 19.07 -13.64
CA ASN A 116 3.42 20.32 -13.56
C ASN A 116 3.64 20.76 -12.12
N GLY A 117 2.66 20.49 -11.26
CA GLY A 117 2.69 20.94 -9.88
C GLY A 117 2.22 22.39 -9.75
N ALA A 118 1.57 22.68 -8.64
CA ALA A 118 0.98 23.97 -8.38
C ALA A 118 1.97 24.79 -7.53
N SER A 119 2.58 25.80 -8.14
CA SER A 119 3.64 26.63 -7.55
C SER A 119 3.27 28.11 -7.37
N MET A 120 2.06 28.52 -7.79
CA MET A 120 1.57 29.90 -7.59
C MET A 120 1.15 30.15 -6.14
N TRP A 121 2.14 30.24 -5.23
CA TRP A 121 1.92 30.32 -3.78
C TRP A 121 1.03 31.49 -3.35
N HIS A 122 1.15 32.65 -4.02
CA HIS A 122 0.34 33.83 -3.74
C HIS A 122 -1.16 33.65 -4.07
N LYS A 123 -1.54 32.62 -4.83
CA LYS A 123 -2.94 32.27 -5.15
C LYS A 123 -3.47 31.08 -4.33
N MET A 124 -2.63 30.48 -3.47
CA MET A 124 -3.02 29.27 -2.71
C MET A 124 -3.97 29.57 -1.57
N LYS A 125 -3.73 30.66 -0.84
CA LYS A 125 -4.55 31.04 0.32
C LYS A 125 -5.85 31.70 -0.13
N SER A 126 -6.94 31.37 0.56
CA SER A 126 -8.24 32.03 0.36
C SER A 126 -8.19 33.49 0.80
N GLN A 127 -8.80 34.37 0.01
CA GLN A 127 -8.99 35.79 0.32
C GLN A 127 -10.44 36.01 0.76
N GLY A 128 -10.82 35.36 1.88
CA GLY A 128 -12.18 35.38 2.42
C GLY A 128 -13.14 34.38 1.76
N VAL A 129 -14.40 34.39 2.22
CA VAL A 129 -15.44 33.39 1.83
C VAL A 129 -15.78 33.44 0.33
N LYS A 130 -15.76 34.64 -0.26
CA LYS A 130 -16.15 34.87 -1.66
C LYS A 130 -15.04 34.50 -2.66
N LYS A 131 -13.78 34.44 -2.23
CA LYS A 131 -12.63 34.17 -3.09
C LYS A 131 -11.76 33.07 -2.49
N LYS A 132 -12.20 31.83 -2.70
CA LYS A 132 -11.44 30.63 -2.32
C LYS A 132 -10.12 30.57 -3.06
N GLY A 133 -9.06 30.23 -2.35
CA GLY A 133 -7.73 30.03 -2.92
C GLY A 133 -7.66 28.76 -3.77
N LYS A 134 -6.60 28.61 -4.57
CA LYS A 134 -6.44 27.44 -5.44
C LYS A 134 -6.42 26.11 -4.69
N LEU A 135 -5.89 26.11 -3.47
CA LEU A 135 -5.81 24.92 -2.62
C LEU A 135 -7.22 24.48 -2.22
N GLU A 136 -7.98 25.38 -1.60
CA GLU A 136 -9.38 25.15 -1.20
C GLU A 136 -10.27 24.75 -2.39
N GLN A 137 -10.12 25.42 -3.55
CA GLN A 137 -10.87 25.06 -4.76
C GLN A 137 -10.58 23.63 -5.22
N HIS A 138 -9.32 23.20 -5.16
CA HIS A 138 -8.93 21.84 -5.51
C HIS A 138 -9.50 20.81 -4.53
N PHE A 139 -9.31 21.00 -3.21
CA PHE A 139 -9.77 20.03 -2.21
C PHE A 139 -11.30 19.93 -2.14
N LEU A 140 -12.02 20.98 -2.49
CA LEU A 140 -13.49 20.94 -2.61
C LEU A 140 -14.00 20.37 -3.93
N SER A 141 -13.14 20.24 -4.94
CA SER A 141 -13.53 19.75 -6.26
C SER A 141 -14.07 18.32 -6.19
N THR A 142 -15.04 18.02 -7.05
CA THR A 142 -15.62 16.69 -7.18
C THR A 142 -14.60 15.65 -7.62
N THR A 143 -13.64 16.04 -8.45
CA THR A 143 -12.55 15.17 -8.92
C THR A 143 -11.60 14.77 -7.81
N HIS A 144 -11.25 15.70 -6.91
CA HIS A 144 -10.46 15.37 -5.72
C HIS A 144 -11.22 14.37 -4.84
N LYS A 145 -12.49 14.64 -4.51
CA LYS A 145 -13.32 13.74 -3.70
C LYS A 145 -13.40 12.33 -4.31
N ALA A 146 -13.67 12.23 -5.61
CA ALA A 146 -13.70 10.95 -6.31
C ALA A 146 -12.34 10.21 -6.25
N SER A 147 -11.21 10.93 -6.33
CA SER A 147 -9.88 10.33 -6.18
C SER A 147 -9.61 9.82 -4.75
N VAL A 148 -10.10 10.55 -3.74
CA VAL A 148 -10.02 10.16 -2.33
C VAL A 148 -10.86 8.91 -2.09
N ASP A 149 -12.08 8.86 -2.62
CA ASP A 149 -12.96 7.68 -2.49
C ASP A 149 -12.30 6.43 -3.10
N ARG A 150 -11.65 6.56 -4.26
CA ARG A 150 -10.90 5.47 -4.88
C ARG A 150 -9.71 5.02 -4.04
N TYR A 151 -8.97 5.97 -3.49
CA TYR A 151 -7.87 5.69 -2.56
C TYR A 151 -8.34 4.93 -1.31
N LEU A 152 -9.45 5.38 -0.69
CA LEU A 152 -10.03 4.71 0.47
C LEU A 152 -10.52 3.30 0.13
N ASN A 153 -11.18 3.14 -1.01
CA ASN A 153 -11.62 1.84 -1.50
C ASN A 153 -10.45 0.89 -1.76
N PHE A 154 -9.34 1.39 -2.33
CA PHE A 154 -8.12 0.60 -2.53
C PHE A 154 -7.54 0.12 -1.20
N LYS A 155 -7.48 1.00 -0.20
CA LYS A 155 -7.01 0.67 1.16
C LYS A 155 -7.93 -0.36 1.84
N ALA A 156 -9.24 -0.22 1.70
CA ALA A 156 -10.22 -1.16 2.25
C ALA A 156 -10.15 -2.54 1.59
N LYS A 157 -9.97 -2.61 0.27
CA LYS A 157 -9.76 -3.88 -0.46
C LYS A 157 -8.54 -4.63 0.05
N LYS A 158 -7.42 -3.93 0.27
CA LYS A 158 -6.21 -4.53 0.85
C LYS A 158 -6.48 -5.14 2.22
N LEU A 159 -7.10 -4.38 3.13
CA LEU A 159 -7.44 -4.86 4.47
C LEU A 159 -8.33 -6.11 4.41
N ASN A 160 -9.32 -6.15 3.51
CA ASN A 160 -10.18 -7.32 3.35
C ASN A 160 -9.40 -8.57 2.91
N ILE A 161 -8.51 -8.43 1.93
CA ILE A 161 -7.67 -9.54 1.44
C ILE A 161 -6.76 -10.05 2.57
N ASP A 162 -6.12 -9.15 3.31
CA ASP A 162 -5.22 -9.51 4.41
C ASP A 162 -5.99 -10.30 5.50
N LEU A 163 -7.17 -9.83 5.90
CA LEU A 163 -8.03 -10.52 6.88
C LEU A 163 -8.50 -11.91 6.39
N MET A 164 -8.82 -12.05 5.10
CA MET A 164 -9.22 -13.33 4.51
C MET A 164 -8.06 -14.34 4.51
N LEU A 165 -6.85 -13.89 4.17
CA LEU A 165 -5.66 -14.73 4.19
C LEU A 165 -5.33 -15.20 5.61
N GLU A 166 -5.36 -14.30 6.60
CA GLU A 166 -5.17 -14.65 8.01
C GLU A 166 -6.23 -15.64 8.51
N GLY A 167 -7.49 -15.45 8.12
CA GLY A 167 -8.59 -16.37 8.43
C GLY A 167 -8.37 -17.77 7.87
N ASN A 168 -7.89 -17.87 6.62
CA ASN A 168 -7.61 -19.16 5.98
C ASN A 168 -6.42 -19.88 6.64
N GLN A 169 -5.33 -19.16 6.93
CA GLN A 169 -4.17 -19.71 7.63
C GLN A 169 -4.54 -20.26 9.01
N ARG A 170 -5.43 -19.56 9.74
CA ARG A 170 -5.93 -20.00 11.04
C ARG A 170 -6.72 -21.31 10.94
N LYS A 171 -7.59 -21.44 9.93
CA LYS A 171 -8.37 -22.65 9.68
C LYS A 171 -7.46 -23.84 9.34
N GLU A 172 -6.49 -23.63 8.47
CA GLU A 172 -5.52 -24.65 8.08
C GLU A 172 -4.73 -25.16 9.29
N LYS A 173 -4.28 -24.24 10.16
CA LYS A 173 -3.61 -24.62 11.41
C LYS A 173 -4.51 -25.43 12.34
N GLN A 174 -5.78 -25.04 12.50
CA GLN A 174 -6.75 -25.78 13.32
C GLN A 174 -6.99 -27.19 12.76
N GLU A 175 -7.11 -27.33 11.45
CA GLU A 175 -7.27 -28.62 10.78
C GLU A 175 -6.05 -29.52 11.00
N GLN A 176 -4.84 -28.99 10.84
CA GLN A 176 -3.61 -29.73 11.13
C GLN A 176 -3.53 -30.17 12.59
N GLU A 177 -3.91 -29.32 13.53
CA GLU A 177 -3.98 -29.66 14.95
C GLU A 177 -5.00 -30.77 15.22
N MET A 178 -6.20 -30.72 14.60
CA MET A 178 -7.20 -31.78 14.72
C MET A 178 -6.71 -33.12 14.17
N ILE A 179 -6.10 -33.12 12.99
CA ILE A 179 -5.51 -34.34 12.39
C ILE A 179 -4.41 -34.90 13.29
N LEU A 180 -3.55 -34.05 13.83
CA LEU A 180 -2.50 -34.48 14.76
C LEU A 180 -3.08 -35.11 16.03
N GLN A 181 -4.14 -34.54 16.60
CA GLN A 181 -4.83 -35.10 17.77
C GLN A 181 -5.46 -36.45 17.45
N LEU A 182 -6.12 -36.59 16.30
CA LEU A 182 -6.69 -37.86 15.85
C LEU A 182 -5.61 -38.93 15.70
N ASN A 183 -4.51 -38.60 15.02
CA ASN A 183 -3.39 -39.53 14.84
C ASN A 183 -2.80 -39.99 16.17
N LYS A 184 -2.66 -39.09 17.15
CA LYS A 184 -2.23 -39.44 18.51
C LYS A 184 -3.20 -40.40 19.18
N GLN A 185 -4.50 -40.15 19.09
CA GLN A 185 -5.52 -41.04 19.67
C GLN A 185 -5.48 -42.43 19.03
N VAL A 186 -5.38 -42.52 17.70
CA VAL A 186 -5.26 -43.79 16.98
C VAL A 186 -4.04 -44.58 17.46
N ILE A 187 -2.88 -43.93 17.61
CA ILE A 187 -1.67 -44.57 18.12
C ILE A 187 -1.88 -45.10 19.55
N ILE A 188 -2.51 -44.32 20.43
CA ILE A 188 -2.82 -44.74 21.81
C ILE A 188 -3.71 -45.99 21.80
N ILE A 189 -4.80 -45.98 21.02
CA ILE A 189 -5.72 -47.12 20.91
C ILE A 189 -5.01 -48.38 20.39
N LEU A 190 -4.15 -48.24 19.38
CA LEU A 190 -3.37 -49.35 18.83
C LEU A 190 -2.42 -49.93 19.88
N LEU A 191 -1.72 -49.07 20.63
CA LEU A 191 -0.82 -49.49 21.70
C LEU A 191 -1.57 -50.19 22.85
N ASP A 192 -2.74 -49.67 23.24
CA ASP A 192 -3.56 -50.30 24.28
C ASP A 192 -4.15 -51.63 23.84
N SER A 193 -4.58 -51.74 22.58
CA SER A 193 -5.02 -53.00 21.97
C SER A 193 -3.89 -54.03 21.96
N ALA A 194 -2.69 -53.63 21.52
CA ALA A 194 -1.52 -54.50 21.54
C ALA A 194 -1.16 -54.95 22.97
N ARG A 195 -1.18 -54.02 23.93
CA ARG A 195 -0.95 -54.31 25.36
C ARG A 195 -1.97 -55.30 25.91
N TYR A 196 -3.24 -55.15 25.55
CA TYR A 196 -4.31 -56.06 25.97
C TYR A 196 -4.09 -57.48 25.41
N LEU A 197 -3.84 -57.61 24.10
CA LEU A 197 -3.61 -58.90 23.45
C LEU A 197 -2.40 -59.63 24.04
N VAL A 198 -1.29 -58.92 24.26
CA VAL A 198 -0.09 -59.49 24.90
C VAL A 198 -0.38 -60.01 26.30
N ARG A 199 -1.15 -59.28 27.12
CA ARG A 199 -1.53 -59.74 28.48
C ARG A 199 -2.40 -60.99 28.47
N GLN A 200 -3.22 -61.18 27.43
CA GLN A 200 -4.08 -62.35 27.28
C GLN A 200 -3.40 -63.52 26.55
N GLY A 201 -2.15 -63.36 26.07
CA GLY A 201 -1.48 -64.36 25.25
C GLY A 201 -2.10 -64.56 23.86
N LEU A 202 -2.87 -63.58 23.38
CA LEU A 202 -3.53 -63.60 22.07
C LEU A 202 -2.62 -63.01 20.99
N ALA A 203 -2.57 -63.64 19.82
CA ALA A 203 -1.81 -63.15 18.67
C ALA A 203 -2.62 -62.13 17.84
N PHE A 204 -1.94 -61.16 17.22
CA PHE A 204 -2.51 -60.38 16.11
C PHE A 204 -2.70 -61.30 14.91
N ARG A 205 -3.89 -61.90 14.76
CA ARG A 205 -4.25 -62.64 13.55
C ARG A 205 -5.30 -61.86 12.78
N ARG A 206 -5.02 -61.59 11.50
CA ARG A 206 -6.06 -61.22 10.54
C ARG A 206 -6.92 -62.45 10.29
N ASP A 207 -8.22 -62.30 10.43
CA ASP A 207 -9.15 -63.32 9.96
C ASP A 207 -9.20 -63.27 8.43
N LEU A 208 -8.74 -64.34 7.77
CA LEU A 208 -8.75 -64.47 6.31
C LEU A 208 -10.04 -65.15 5.82
N SER A 209 -10.97 -65.50 6.70
CA SER A 209 -12.17 -66.27 6.35
C SER A 209 -13.24 -65.49 5.56
N ASN A 210 -13.02 -64.20 5.30
CA ASN A 210 -13.96 -63.35 4.56
C ASN A 210 -13.37 -62.78 3.23
N GLU A 211 -12.44 -63.51 2.61
CA GLU A 211 -12.07 -63.33 1.19
C GLU A 211 -12.65 -64.47 0.33
N GLY A 212 -13.97 -64.60 0.37
CA GLY A 212 -14.72 -65.51 -0.48
C GLY A 212 -16.10 -64.95 -0.78
N LEU A 213 -16.29 -64.56 -2.06
CA LEU A 213 -17.48 -64.08 -2.77
C LEU A 213 -17.77 -62.57 -2.73
#